data_AF-A0A838Z669-F1
#
_entry.id   AF-A0A838Z669-F1
#
_cell.length_a   1.000
_cell.length_b   1.000
_cell.length_c   1.000
_cell.angle_alpha   90.00
_cell.angle_beta   90.00
_cell.angle_gamma   90.00
#
_symmetry.space_group_name_H-M   'P 1'
#
loop_
_entity.id
_entity.type
_entity.pdbx_description
1 polymer ?
#
loop_
_entity_poly.entity_id
_entity_poly.type
_entity_poly.pdbx_seq_one_letter_code
_entity_poly.pdbx_strand_id
1 'polypeptide(L)'
;MKNILVLCTGNSCRSQIAEGYLKYFATDKAKVYSAGIETHGVNPKAVATMKEDGIDISDHTSNNVNEYTNIDFDFVITVCDNALERCPYFPTEAKKFHYNFPDPARFEGNEDETKAEFRRVREMIKEYCKRFVKDNL
;
A
#
# COMPACT_ATOMS: atom_id res chain seq x y z
N MET A 1 -12.40 -14.13 -8.37
CA MET A 1 -11.60 -13.48 -7.30
C MET A 1 -11.08 -12.19 -7.87
N LYS A 2 -11.23 -11.06 -7.16
CA LYS A 2 -10.83 -9.74 -7.67
C LYS A 2 -9.32 -9.54 -7.56
N ASN A 3 -8.71 -8.79 -8.47
CA ASN A 3 -7.30 -8.39 -8.36
C ASN A 3 -7.20 -6.90 -7.99
N ILE A 4 -6.44 -6.59 -6.93
CA ILE A 4 -6.22 -5.22 -6.44
C ILE A 4 -4.74 -4.88 -6.53
N LEU A 5 -4.41 -3.75 -7.15
CA LEU A 5 -3.06 -3.19 -7.16
C LEU A 5 -2.99 -1.93 -6.30
N VAL A 6 -2.04 -1.87 -5.37
CA VAL A 6 -1.73 -0.66 -4.62
C VAL A 6 -0.44 -0.02 -5.14
N LEU A 7 -0.51 1.24 -5.55
CA LEU A 7 0.61 1.98 -6.13
C LEU A 7 1.08 3.12 -5.22
N CYS A 8 2.40 3.20 -5.04
CA CYS A 8 3.06 4.36 -4.47
C CYS A 8 4.35 4.68 -5.27
N THR A 9 5.18 5.61 -4.79
CA THR A 9 6.44 5.93 -5.47
C THR A 9 7.45 4.78 -5.43
N GLY A 10 7.87 4.34 -4.23
CA GLY A 10 9.03 3.44 -4.06
C GLY A 10 8.73 2.04 -3.53
N ASN A 11 7.46 1.67 -3.41
CA ASN A 11 6.96 0.43 -2.80
C ASN A 11 7.54 0.07 -1.42
N SER A 12 7.76 1.07 -0.58
CA SER A 12 8.53 0.90 0.66
C SER A 12 7.69 0.95 1.95
N CYS A 13 6.73 1.86 2.06
CA CYS A 13 5.97 2.11 3.30
C CYS A 13 4.46 1.97 3.11
N ARG A 14 3.80 3.03 2.62
CA ARG A 14 2.33 3.14 2.56
C ARG A 14 1.67 2.01 1.79
N SER A 15 2.23 1.65 0.63
CA SER A 15 1.69 0.57 -0.19
C SER A 15 1.89 -0.81 0.44
N GLN A 16 2.98 -1.02 1.17
CA GLN A 16 3.26 -2.26 1.91
C GLN A 16 2.28 -2.45 3.08
N ILE A 17 2.04 -1.38 3.84
CA ILE A 17 1.03 -1.34 4.91
C ILE A 17 -0.37 -1.61 4.33
N ALA A 18 -0.71 -0.94 3.22
CA ALA A 18 -1.99 -1.12 2.56
C ALA A 18 -2.18 -2.54 2.00
N GLU A 19 -1.14 -3.14 1.42
CA GLU A 19 -1.20 -4.54 0.98
C GLU A 19 -1.49 -5.48 2.15
N GLY A 20 -0.79 -5.32 3.27
CA GLY A 20 -1.03 -6.13 4.48
C GLY A 20 -2.47 -6.04 4.98
N TYR A 21 -3.01 -4.82 5.10
CA TYR A 21 -4.40 -4.65 5.54
C TYR A 21 -5.44 -5.11 4.53
N LEU A 22 -5.23 -4.85 3.25
CA LEU A 22 -6.16 -5.33 2.21
C LEU A 22 -6.17 -6.86 2.17
N LYS A 23 -5.02 -7.54 2.26
CA LYS A 23 -4.97 -9.00 2.38
C LYS A 23 -5.75 -9.49 3.59
N TYR A 24 -5.53 -8.86 4.75
CA TYR A 24 -6.23 -9.21 6.00
C TYR A 24 -7.75 -9.06 5.87
N PHE A 25 -8.24 -7.91 5.40
CA PHE A 25 -9.67 -7.65 5.32
C PHE A 25 -10.36 -8.34 4.13
N ALA A 26 -9.67 -8.53 3.02
CA ALA A 26 -10.20 -9.13 1.79
C ALA A 26 -9.97 -10.65 1.69
N THR A 27 -9.69 -11.32 2.82
CA THR A 27 -9.46 -12.77 2.89
C THR A 27 -10.49 -13.52 2.02
N ASP A 28 -9.99 -14.34 1.09
CA ASP A 28 -10.74 -15.12 0.09
C ASP A 28 -11.58 -14.34 -0.94
N LYS A 29 -11.61 -13.01 -0.89
CA LYS A 29 -12.34 -12.16 -1.83
C LYS A 29 -11.46 -11.61 -2.95
N ALA A 30 -10.21 -11.28 -2.64
CA ALA A 30 -9.29 -10.64 -3.58
C ALA A 30 -7.84 -11.12 -3.44
N LYS A 31 -7.12 -11.10 -4.57
CA LYS A 31 -5.65 -11.12 -4.60
C LYS A 31 -5.16 -9.67 -4.58
N VAL A 32 -4.23 -9.38 -3.68
CA VAL A 32 -3.71 -8.03 -3.48
C VAL A 32 -2.23 -8.01 -3.81
N TYR A 33 -1.84 -6.98 -4.55
CA TYR A 33 -0.48 -6.70 -4.99
C TYR A 33 -0.14 -5.27 -4.60
N SER A 34 1.14 -4.98 -4.33
CA SER A 34 1.63 -3.61 -4.28
C SER A 34 2.85 -3.42 -5.17
N ALA A 35 2.99 -2.20 -5.67
CA ALA A 35 4.10 -1.83 -6.53
C ALA A 35 4.49 -0.36 -6.38
N GLY A 36 5.67 -0.05 -6.93
CA GLY A 36 6.20 1.29 -7.05
C GLY A 36 6.52 1.63 -8.49
N ILE A 37 6.59 2.92 -8.79
CA ILE A 37 7.22 3.41 -10.02
C ILE A 37 8.73 3.14 -9.94
N GLU A 38 9.27 3.24 -8.73
CA GLU A 38 10.63 2.87 -8.34
C GLU A 38 10.56 1.77 -7.27
N THR A 39 11.70 1.13 -6.97
CA THR A 39 11.82 0.13 -5.91
C THR A 39 12.88 0.57 -4.91
N HIS A 40 12.47 0.77 -3.65
CA HIS A 40 13.37 1.22 -2.57
C HIS A 40 13.53 0.18 -1.46
N GLY A 41 12.97 -1.02 -1.62
CA GLY A 41 12.95 -2.05 -0.58
C GLY A 41 11.84 -1.80 0.44
N VAL A 42 11.42 -2.86 1.13
CA VAL A 42 10.40 -2.78 2.19
C VAL A 42 11.01 -2.08 3.40
N ASN A 43 10.36 -1.02 3.90
CA ASN A 43 10.87 -0.27 5.03
C ASN A 43 10.77 -1.10 6.32
N PRO A 44 11.88 -1.33 7.06
CA PRO A 44 11.85 -2.08 8.30
C PRO A 44 10.90 -1.50 9.36
N LYS A 45 10.70 -0.17 9.40
CA LYS A 45 9.74 0.49 10.30
C LYS A 45 8.29 0.21 9.90
N ALA A 46 8.01 0.00 8.60
CA ALA A 46 6.70 -0.44 8.14
C ALA A 46 6.44 -1.89 8.59
N VAL A 47 7.43 -2.77 8.49
CA VAL A 47 7.33 -4.15 9.01
C VAL A 47 7.08 -4.13 10.52
N ALA A 48 7.86 -3.36 11.27
CA ALA A 48 7.72 -3.25 12.72
C ALA A 48 6.35 -2.72 13.13
N THR A 49 5.84 -1.65 12.50
CA THR A 49 4.52 -1.08 12.84
C THR A 49 3.36 -2.03 12.50
N MET A 50 3.46 -2.81 11.42
CA MET A 50 2.43 -3.80 11.09
C MET A 50 2.42 -4.97 12.08
N LYS A 51 3.61 -5.41 12.51
CA LYS A 51 3.75 -6.48 13.50
C LYS A 51 3.12 -6.11 14.85
N GLU A 52 3.16 -4.84 15.25
CA GLU A 52 2.44 -4.35 16.44
C GLU A 52 0.92 -4.55 16.36
N ASP A 53 0.35 -4.58 15.14
CA ASP A 53 -1.08 -4.81 14.89
C ASP A 53 -1.37 -6.26 14.48
N GLY A 54 -0.41 -7.17 14.69
CA GLY A 54 -0.56 -8.61 14.45
C GLY A 54 -0.49 -9.05 12.99
N ILE A 55 -0.07 -8.18 12.06
CA ILE A 55 0.08 -8.50 10.64
C ILE A 55 1.56 -8.52 10.29
N ASP A 56 2.04 -9.67 9.80
CA ASP A 56 3.42 -9.80 9.33
C ASP A 56 3.52 -9.48 7.84
N ILE A 57 4.41 -8.55 7.50
CA ILE A 57 4.74 -8.17 6.11
C ILE A 57 6.23 -8.36 5.83
N SER A 58 6.98 -9.09 6.67
CA SER A 58 8.42 -9.31 6.48
C SER A 58 8.77 -10.00 5.17
N ASP A 59 7.85 -10.83 4.68
CA ASP A 59 8.03 -11.63 3.47
C ASP A 59 7.57 -10.89 2.21
N HIS A 60 7.09 -9.65 2.35
CA HIS A 60 6.77 -8.82 1.20
C HIS A 60 8.03 -8.42 0.43
N THR A 61 7.83 -8.15 -0.85
CA THR A 61 8.86 -7.63 -1.74
C THR A 61 8.50 -6.22 -2.21
N SER A 62 9.53 -5.42 -2.53
CA SER A 62 9.36 -4.10 -3.14
C SER A 62 9.45 -4.26 -4.66
N ASN A 63 8.30 -4.39 -5.33
CA ASN A 63 8.20 -4.66 -6.76
C ASN A 63 7.95 -3.39 -7.59
N ASN A 64 8.40 -3.43 -8.84
CA ASN A 64 8.11 -2.41 -9.82
C ASN A 64 6.75 -2.68 -10.49
N VAL A 65 6.00 -1.62 -10.81
CA VAL A 65 4.70 -1.72 -11.48
C VAL A 65 4.77 -2.46 -12.82
N ASN A 66 5.91 -2.39 -13.52
CA ASN A 66 6.10 -3.07 -14.80
C ASN A 66 6.07 -4.60 -14.70
N GLU A 67 6.37 -5.17 -13.52
CA GLU A 67 6.31 -6.61 -13.26
C GLU A 67 4.88 -7.15 -13.34
N TYR A 68 3.87 -6.29 -13.20
CA TYR A 68 2.47 -6.66 -13.14
C TYR A 68 1.66 -6.30 -14.39
N THR A 69 2.34 -5.97 -15.49
CA THR A 69 1.70 -5.59 -16.76
C THR A 69 0.85 -6.69 -17.39
N ASN A 70 1.08 -7.95 -17.03
CA ASN A 70 0.32 -9.12 -17.51
C ASN A 70 -0.84 -9.51 -16.57
N ILE A 71 -1.14 -8.72 -15.55
CA ILE A 71 -2.22 -8.99 -14.59
C ILE A 71 -3.39 -8.07 -14.89
N ASP A 72 -4.55 -8.65 -15.14
CA ASP A 72 -5.80 -7.91 -15.22
C ASP A 72 -6.27 -7.50 -13.82
N PHE A 73 -6.21 -6.20 -13.55
CA PHE A 73 -6.67 -5.63 -12.29
C PHE A 73 -8.14 -5.20 -12.39
N ASP A 74 -8.90 -5.45 -11.33
CA ASP A 74 -10.23 -4.90 -11.16
C ASP A 74 -10.17 -3.51 -10.49
N PHE A 75 -9.16 -3.33 -9.63
CA PHE A 75 -9.00 -2.14 -8.81
C PHE A 75 -7.54 -1.71 -8.76
N VAL A 76 -7.30 -0.40 -8.92
CA VAL A 76 -6.00 0.24 -8.70
C VAL A 76 -6.16 1.33 -7.65
N ILE A 77 -5.37 1.29 -6.59
CA ILE A 77 -5.39 2.24 -5.48
C ILE A 77 -4.06 2.98 -5.44
N THR A 78 -4.07 4.28 -5.68
CA THR A 78 -2.88 5.14 -5.52
C THR A 78 -2.86 5.75 -4.12
N VAL A 79 -1.77 5.54 -3.38
CA VAL A 79 -1.66 5.93 -1.96
C VAL A 79 -0.74 7.14 -1.69
N CYS A 80 -0.24 7.75 -2.76
CA CYS A 80 0.47 9.03 -2.73
C CYS A 80 0.27 9.84 -4.02
N ASP A 81 0.27 11.16 -3.93
CA ASP A 81 0.08 12.06 -5.08
C ASP A 81 1.12 11.81 -6.18
N ASN A 82 2.38 11.63 -5.80
CA ASN A 82 3.45 11.39 -6.76
C ASN A 82 3.23 10.09 -7.56
N ALA A 83 2.57 9.08 -6.99
CA ALA A 83 2.20 7.89 -7.75
C ALA A 83 1.04 8.15 -8.70
N LEU A 84 0.09 9.02 -8.35
CA LEU A 84 -0.99 9.43 -9.25
C LEU A 84 -0.44 10.24 -10.43
N GLU A 85 0.45 11.20 -10.16
CA GLU A 85 0.99 12.14 -11.16
C GLU A 85 2.05 11.53 -12.07
N ARG A 86 2.92 10.68 -11.51
CA ARG A 86 4.03 10.07 -12.26
C ARG A 86 3.73 8.66 -12.74
N CYS A 87 2.52 8.14 -12.52
CA CYS A 87 2.21 6.80 -13.00
C CYS A 87 2.44 6.81 -14.52
N PRO A 88 3.40 6.02 -15.05
CA PRO A 88 3.41 5.78 -16.47
C PRO A 88 2.03 5.26 -16.86
N TYR A 89 1.60 5.55 -18.10
CA TYR A 89 0.34 5.03 -18.61
C TYR A 89 0.27 3.52 -18.33
N PHE A 90 -0.54 3.14 -17.35
CA PHE A 90 -0.77 1.76 -16.96
C PHE A 90 -2.08 1.36 -17.65
N PRO A 91 -2.01 0.66 -18.80
CA PRO A 91 -3.20 0.31 -19.58
C PRO A 91 -4.02 -0.67 -18.75
N THR A 92 -5.08 -0.17 -18.13
CA THR A 92 -5.98 -0.97 -17.32
C THR A 92 -7.39 -0.40 -17.38
N GLU A 93 -8.36 -1.31 -17.48
CA GLU A 93 -9.79 -1.03 -17.32
C GLU A 93 -10.21 -1.05 -15.84
N ALA A 94 -9.25 -1.22 -14.92
CA ALA A 94 -9.49 -1.22 -13.48
C ALA A 94 -10.16 0.07 -13.01
N LYS A 95 -11.06 -0.06 -12.03
CA LYS A 95 -11.56 1.10 -11.29
C LYS A 95 -10.44 1.70 -10.47
N LYS A 96 -10.19 2.99 -10.65
CA LYS A 96 -9.09 3.73 -10.01
C LYS A 96 -9.59 4.45 -8.76
N PHE A 97 -8.85 4.29 -7.68
CA PHE A 97 -9.05 4.97 -6.41
C PHE A 97 -7.77 5.72 -6.04
N HIS A 98 -7.95 6.82 -5.32
CA HIS A 98 -6.85 7.63 -4.85
C HIS A 98 -7.11 8.07 -3.41
N TYR A 99 -6.08 7.95 -2.57
CA TYR A 99 -6.06 8.53 -1.25
C TYR A 99 -4.62 8.87 -0.88
N ASN A 100 -4.33 10.15 -0.67
CA ASN A 100 -2.98 10.58 -0.31
C ASN A 100 -2.73 10.41 1.19
N PHE A 101 -1.85 9.48 1.56
CA PHE A 101 -1.41 9.34 2.95
C PHE A 101 -0.11 10.11 3.19
N PRO A 102 0.06 10.74 4.38
CA PRO A 102 1.33 11.29 4.82
C PRO A 102 2.45 10.25 4.71
N ASP A 103 3.67 10.68 4.34
CA ASP A 103 4.81 9.78 4.27
C ASP A 103 5.50 9.69 5.64
N PRO A 104 5.31 8.60 6.41
CA PRO A 104 5.88 8.51 7.75
C PRO A 104 7.42 8.41 7.69
N ALA A 105 8.00 8.03 6.55
CA ALA A 105 9.46 7.99 6.38
C ALA A 105 10.10 9.38 6.22
N ARG A 106 9.30 10.41 5.93
CA ARG A 106 9.76 11.82 5.83
C ARG A 106 9.56 12.61 7.11
N PHE A 107 8.98 12.00 8.14
CA PHE A 107 8.78 12.67 9.42
C PHE A 107 10.11 12.90 10.12
N GLU A 108 10.33 14.12 10.57
CA GLU A 108 11.51 14.53 11.33
C GLU A 108 11.13 14.69 12.80
N GLY A 109 11.74 13.87 13.65
CA GLY A 109 11.53 13.87 15.08
C GLY A 109 12.40 12.82 15.76
N ASN A 110 12.26 12.67 17.07
CA ASN A 110 12.95 11.61 17.79
C ASN A 110 12.37 10.21 17.45
N GLU A 111 12.96 9.16 18.01
CA GLU A 111 12.56 7.79 17.71
C GLU A 111 11.10 7.49 18.10
N ASP A 112 10.65 7.98 19.26
CA ASP A 112 9.30 7.74 19.75
C ASP A 112 8.26 8.52 18.95
N GLU A 113 8.57 9.76 18.57
CA GLU A 113 7.74 10.56 17.67
C GLU A 113 7.62 9.91 16.29
N THR A 114 8.74 9.37 15.78
CA THR A 114 8.74 8.65 14.50
C THR A 114 7.86 7.40 14.59
N LYS A 115 7.98 6.60 15.65
CA LYS A 115 7.11 5.42 15.86
C LYS A 115 5.64 5.83 15.96
N ALA A 116 5.34 6.91 16.67
CA ALA A 116 3.98 7.44 16.77
C ALA A 116 3.42 7.86 15.41
N GLU A 117 4.24 8.49 14.56
CA GLU A 117 3.83 8.86 13.20
C GLU A 117 3.58 7.63 12.32
N PHE A 118 4.44 6.61 12.39
CA PHE A 118 4.21 5.33 11.69
C PHE A 118 2.90 4.68 12.14
N ARG A 119 2.57 4.68 13.43
CA ARG A 119 1.29 4.16 13.95
C ARG A 119 0.12 5.01 13.45
N ARG A 120 0.23 6.34 13.48
CA ARG A 120 -0.82 7.25 13.01
C ARG A 120 -1.16 6.99 11.55
N VAL A 121 -0.15 6.92 10.68
CA VAL A 121 -0.35 6.63 9.26
C VAL A 121 -0.87 5.21 9.05
N ARG A 122 -0.38 4.23 9.81
CA ARG A 122 -0.89 2.85 9.79
C ARG A 122 -2.40 2.80 10.05
N GLU A 123 -2.89 3.49 11.09
CA GLU A 123 -4.32 3.52 11.42
C GLU A 123 -5.16 4.20 10.32
N MET A 124 -4.66 5.27 9.71
CA MET A 124 -5.32 5.90 8.56
C MET A 124 -5.48 4.91 7.40
N ILE A 125 -4.43 4.17 7.08
CA ILE A 125 -4.44 3.16 6.01
C ILE A 125 -5.39 2.01 6.38
N LYS A 126 -5.35 1.53 7.62
CA LYS A 126 -6.23 0.47 8.13
C LYS A 126 -7.70 0.81 7.92
N GLU A 127 -8.12 1.99 8.34
CA GLU A 127 -9.51 2.43 8.22
C GLU A 127 -9.92 2.57 6.75
N TYR A 128 -9.05 3.13 5.92
CA TYR A 128 -9.27 3.20 4.48
C TYR A 128 -9.44 1.81 3.86
N CYS A 129 -8.52 0.88 4.12
CA CYS A 129 -8.56 -0.48 3.58
C CYS A 129 -9.81 -1.23 4.03
N LYS A 130 -10.18 -1.12 5.32
CA LYS A 130 -11.40 -1.72 5.87
C LYS A 130 -12.65 -1.22 5.16
N ARG A 131 -12.76 0.10 4.97
CA ARG A 131 -13.88 0.72 4.25
C ARG A 131 -13.89 0.32 2.77
N PHE A 132 -12.74 0.35 2.11
CA PHE A 132 -12.60 -0.05 0.72
C PHE A 132 -13.13 -1.46 0.50
N VAL A 133 -12.69 -2.42 1.32
CA VAL A 133 -13.15 -3.81 1.23
C VAL A 133 -14.65 -3.91 1.45
N LYS A 134 -15.19 -3.25 2.49
CA LYS A 134 -16.64 -3.25 2.77
C LYS A 134 -17.47 -2.73 1.59
N ASP A 135 -17.01 -1.68 0.93
CA ASP A 135 -17.78 -0.97 -0.10
C ASP A 135 -17.61 -1.59 -1.51
N ASN A 136 -16.56 -2.38 -1.74
CA ASN A 136 -16.19 -2.87 -3.09
C ASN A 136 -16.05 -4.40 -3.23
N LEU A 137 -15.98 -5.17 -2.14
CA LEU A 137 -15.76 -6.63 -2.15
C LEU A 137 -16.78 -7.42 -1.31
#